data_AF-A0A6B0TSN7-F1
#
_entry.id   AF-A0A6B0TSN7-F1
#
_cell.length_a   1.000
_cell.length_b   1.000
_cell.length_c   1.000
_cell.angle_alpha   90.00
_cell.angle_beta   90.00
_cell.angle_gamma   90.00
#
_symmetry.space_group_name_H-M   'P 1'
#
loop_
_entity.id
_entity.type
_entity.pdbx_description
1 polymer ?
#
loop_
_entity_poly.entity_id
_entity_poly.type
_entity_poly.pdbx_seq_one_letter_code
_entity_poly.pdbx_strand_id
1 'polypeptide(L)'
;MPSPNLVPISELYVSYDSAAKLKQEAAELPSWDLTPRQICDLELLMNGGFNPLKGFLSEADYDSVVDTMRLTDGSLWPMPITLDVSQSFADTIEPGQDIALRDQEGVILAILSVSDKWTPDKAREAEKVFGADDLAHPAVNYLHNQAGPVYLGGPITGIQQPVHYDYRGRRDTPNELRAYFRKMGWRRIVAFQTRNPLHRAHQELTFRAAKEAQANLLIHPVVGMTKPGDIDHFTRVRCYEAVLDKYPSATTHLSLLNLAMRMAGPREAVWHGLIRANHGVTHFIVGRDHAGPGKNSAGEDFYGPYDAQDLFREYESEIGVEMVPFKHMVYVQERAEYQPADEVAQDATVLNISGTELRRRLQEGLEIPEWFSFPEVVTELRRTKPPRSKQGFTVFFTGLSGSGKSTIANALMVKLMEMGGRPVTLLDGDVVRKNLSSELGFSKEHRDLNIRRIGYVASEITKNGGIAICAPIAPYTATRRAVREDIEQYGAFVEIHVATSLEECERRDRKGLYQMARAGKIKEFTGISDPYEAPTQAELVVDTENLDVDYCAQQVLLKLESMGLVKA
;
A
#
# COMPACT_ATOMS: atom_id res chain seq x y z
N MET A 1 -18.24 -20.35 34.33
CA MET A 1 -18.50 -20.39 32.87
C MET A 1 -17.29 -19.79 32.15
N PRO A 2 -16.94 -20.26 30.94
CA PRO A 2 -15.87 -19.62 30.16
C PRO A 2 -16.24 -18.15 29.88
N SER A 3 -15.24 -17.27 29.91
CA SER A 3 -15.44 -15.85 29.56
C SER A 3 -15.93 -15.74 28.10
N PRO A 4 -16.91 -14.88 27.77
CA PRO A 4 -17.48 -14.78 26.42
C PRO A 4 -16.42 -14.58 25.32
N ASN A 5 -15.36 -13.81 25.61
CA ASN A 5 -14.24 -13.55 24.70
C ASN A 5 -13.34 -14.78 24.44
N LEU A 6 -13.55 -15.90 25.14
CA LEU A 6 -12.79 -17.14 24.94
C LEU A 6 -13.61 -18.24 24.28
N VAL A 7 -14.91 -18.02 24.02
CA VAL A 7 -15.77 -18.97 23.31
C VAL A 7 -15.43 -18.93 21.82
N PRO A 8 -15.28 -20.07 21.12
CA PRO A 8 -15.06 -20.05 19.67
C PRO A 8 -16.17 -19.30 18.93
N ILE A 9 -15.81 -18.59 17.87
CA ILE A 9 -16.75 -17.90 16.99
C ILE A 9 -17.03 -18.75 15.75
N SER A 10 -18.18 -18.49 15.12
CA SER A 10 -18.55 -19.18 13.87
C SER A 10 -17.60 -18.80 12.74
N GLU A 11 -17.05 -19.81 12.10
CA GLU A 11 -16.34 -19.73 10.82
C GLU A 11 -17.32 -20.06 9.67
N LEU A 12 -16.92 -19.77 8.43
CA LEU A 12 -17.68 -20.08 7.21
C LEU A 12 -17.09 -21.27 6.43
N TYR A 13 -16.11 -21.97 7.01
CA TYR A 13 -15.54 -23.17 6.39
C TYR A 13 -16.51 -24.35 6.47
N VAL A 14 -16.62 -25.09 5.37
CA VAL A 14 -17.29 -26.39 5.37
C VAL A 14 -16.40 -27.48 5.97
N SER A 15 -16.99 -28.65 6.23
CA SER A 15 -16.21 -29.83 6.62
C SER A 15 -15.23 -30.25 5.53
N TYR A 16 -14.17 -30.96 5.90
CA TYR A 16 -13.15 -31.47 4.97
C TYR A 16 -13.75 -32.26 3.80
N ASP A 17 -14.69 -33.17 4.08
CA ASP A 17 -15.35 -33.97 3.04
C ASP A 17 -16.20 -33.11 2.09
N SER A 18 -16.92 -32.12 2.62
CA SER A 18 -17.67 -31.16 1.82
C SER A 18 -16.76 -30.28 0.99
N ALA A 19 -15.61 -29.84 1.53
CA ALA A 19 -14.63 -29.04 0.80
C ALA A 19 -14.06 -29.81 -0.40
N ALA A 20 -13.73 -31.10 -0.22
CA ALA A 20 -13.22 -31.94 -1.30
C ALA A 20 -14.22 -32.10 -2.44
N LYS A 21 -15.51 -32.25 -2.11
CA LYS A 21 -16.61 -32.33 -3.08
C LYS A 21 -16.85 -30.99 -3.78
N LEU A 22 -17.04 -29.91 -3.00
CA LEU A 22 -17.31 -28.57 -3.54
C LEU A 22 -16.17 -28.06 -4.41
N LYS A 23 -14.92 -28.45 -4.14
CA LYS A 23 -13.78 -28.09 -4.99
C LYS A 23 -13.88 -28.66 -6.41
N GLN A 24 -14.48 -29.85 -6.56
CA GLN A 24 -14.73 -30.43 -7.88
C GLN A 24 -15.92 -29.76 -8.57
N GLU A 25 -17.01 -29.52 -7.82
CA GLU A 25 -18.20 -28.86 -8.36
C GLU A 25 -17.93 -27.40 -8.76
N ALA A 26 -17.15 -26.68 -7.97
CA ALA A 26 -16.78 -25.29 -8.22
C ALA A 26 -15.87 -25.10 -9.44
N ALA A 27 -15.24 -26.16 -9.96
CA ALA A 27 -14.40 -26.07 -11.15
C ALA A 27 -15.20 -25.75 -12.42
N GLU A 28 -16.50 -26.09 -12.44
CA GLU A 28 -17.41 -25.84 -13.55
C GLU A 28 -18.18 -24.52 -13.42
N LEU A 29 -18.05 -23.82 -12.28
CA LEU A 29 -18.72 -22.55 -12.05
C LEU A 29 -18.03 -21.39 -12.80
N PRO A 30 -18.78 -20.35 -13.19
CA PRO A 30 -18.19 -19.05 -13.49
C PRO A 30 -17.28 -18.63 -12.34
N SER A 31 -16.11 -18.09 -12.66
CA SER A 31 -15.06 -17.88 -11.67
C SER A 31 -14.49 -16.48 -11.74
N TRP A 32 -14.25 -15.92 -10.55
CA TRP A 32 -13.64 -14.62 -10.38
C TRP A 32 -12.29 -14.77 -9.67
N ASP A 33 -11.25 -14.20 -10.27
CA ASP A 33 -9.92 -14.15 -9.67
C ASP A 33 -9.85 -12.92 -8.77
N LEU A 34 -9.69 -13.16 -7.47
CA LEU A 34 -9.78 -12.12 -6.46
C LEU A 34 -8.57 -11.18 -6.52
N THR A 35 -8.84 -9.89 -6.30
CA THR A 35 -7.78 -8.90 -6.06
C THR A 35 -7.10 -9.14 -4.70
N PRO A 36 -5.88 -8.63 -4.46
CA PRO A 36 -5.24 -8.72 -3.16
C PRO A 36 -6.10 -8.20 -1.99
N ARG A 37 -6.91 -7.16 -2.22
CA ARG A 37 -7.85 -6.61 -1.23
C ARG A 37 -8.95 -7.63 -0.91
N GLN A 38 -9.57 -8.18 -1.95
CA GLN A 38 -10.65 -9.15 -1.83
C GLN A 38 -10.19 -10.46 -1.17
N ILE A 39 -8.93 -10.88 -1.37
CA ILE A 39 -8.36 -12.04 -0.66
C ILE A 39 -8.25 -11.77 0.84
N CYS A 40 -7.79 -10.58 1.26
CA CYS A 40 -7.73 -10.20 2.68
C CYS A 40 -9.14 -10.20 3.30
N ASP A 41 -10.12 -9.64 2.59
CA ASP A 41 -11.50 -9.57 3.07
C ASP A 41 -12.13 -10.96 3.16
N LEU A 42 -11.96 -11.81 2.12
CA LEU A 42 -12.46 -13.17 2.10
C LEU A 42 -11.88 -14.01 3.24
N GLU A 43 -10.58 -13.86 3.55
CA GLU A 43 -9.95 -14.56 4.66
C GLU A 43 -10.63 -14.24 5.99
N LEU A 44 -10.87 -12.95 6.26
CA LEU A 44 -11.50 -12.50 7.50
C LEU A 44 -13.01 -12.78 7.56
N LEU A 45 -13.68 -12.85 6.41
CA LEU A 45 -15.05 -13.40 6.33
C LEU A 45 -15.04 -14.87 6.74
N MET A 46 -14.19 -15.69 6.13
CA MET A 46 -14.22 -17.14 6.32
C MET A 46 -13.75 -17.58 7.71
N ASN A 47 -12.71 -16.95 8.25
CA ASN A 47 -12.16 -17.31 9.57
C ASN A 47 -12.89 -16.69 10.76
N GLY A 48 -13.96 -15.92 10.51
CA GLY A 48 -14.77 -15.26 11.54
C GLY A 48 -14.23 -13.92 12.04
N GLY A 49 -13.12 -13.43 11.50
CA GLY A 49 -12.58 -12.09 11.82
C GLY A 49 -13.60 -10.97 11.58
N PHE A 50 -14.51 -11.15 10.62
CA PHE A 50 -15.61 -10.24 10.30
C PHE A 50 -16.99 -10.70 10.79
N ASN A 51 -17.07 -11.59 11.80
CA ASN A 51 -18.35 -11.88 12.44
C ASN A 51 -19.05 -10.56 12.89
N PRO A 52 -20.35 -10.37 12.59
CA PRO A 52 -21.34 -11.37 12.19
C PRO A 52 -21.48 -11.65 10.69
N LEU A 53 -20.71 -10.99 9.82
CA LEU A 53 -20.83 -11.14 8.36
C LEU A 53 -20.78 -12.60 7.91
N LYS A 54 -21.60 -12.93 6.91
CA LYS A 54 -21.71 -14.27 6.30
C LYS A 54 -21.20 -14.32 4.87
N GLY A 55 -20.72 -13.20 4.33
CA GLY A 55 -20.20 -13.07 2.99
C GLY A 55 -19.99 -11.60 2.64
N PHE A 56 -19.86 -11.32 1.35
CA PHE A 56 -19.81 -9.94 0.87
C PHE A 56 -21.20 -9.30 1.01
N LEU A 57 -21.23 -8.03 1.40
CA LEU A 57 -22.48 -7.33 1.71
C LEU A 57 -23.43 -7.36 0.50
N SER A 58 -24.72 -7.55 0.77
CA SER A 58 -25.81 -7.27 -0.18
C SER A 58 -25.91 -5.76 -0.44
N GLU A 59 -26.62 -5.34 -1.49
CA GLU A 59 -26.95 -3.93 -1.76
C GLU A 59 -27.63 -3.28 -0.55
N ALA A 60 -28.56 -3.99 0.07
CA ALA A 60 -29.29 -3.49 1.24
C ALA A 60 -28.39 -3.31 2.48
N ASP A 61 -27.52 -4.29 2.77
CA ASP A 61 -26.56 -4.17 3.86
C ASP A 61 -25.49 -3.11 3.55
N TYR A 62 -25.03 -3.04 2.31
CA TYR A 62 -24.10 -2.02 1.85
C TYR A 62 -24.67 -0.62 2.07
N ASP A 63 -25.89 -0.34 1.60
CA ASP A 63 -26.55 0.95 1.75
C ASP A 63 -26.71 1.33 3.22
N SER A 64 -27.15 0.37 4.05
CA SER A 64 -27.30 0.57 5.49
C SER A 64 -25.95 0.85 6.18
N VAL A 65 -24.88 0.15 5.80
CA VAL A 65 -23.53 0.35 6.35
C VAL A 65 -22.98 1.72 5.95
N VAL A 66 -23.12 2.09 4.67
CA VAL A 66 -22.69 3.41 4.17
C VAL A 66 -23.41 4.53 4.92
N ASP A 67 -24.71 4.40 5.15
CA ASP A 67 -25.51 5.49 5.74
C ASP A 67 -25.48 5.52 7.27
N THR A 68 -25.43 4.36 7.93
CA THR A 68 -25.72 4.25 9.37
C THR A 68 -24.70 3.45 10.16
N MET A 69 -23.67 2.89 9.51
CA MET A 69 -22.72 1.94 10.11
C MET A 69 -23.41 0.71 10.71
N ARG A 70 -24.54 0.27 10.14
CA ARG A 70 -25.26 -0.92 10.59
C ARG A 70 -25.61 -1.81 9.41
N LEU A 71 -25.66 -3.11 9.67
CA LEU A 71 -26.32 -4.07 8.79
C LEU A 71 -27.84 -3.89 8.86
N THR A 72 -28.56 -4.47 7.91
CA THR A 72 -30.03 -4.42 7.87
C THR A 72 -30.70 -5.06 9.08
N ASP A 73 -30.02 -5.98 9.77
CA ASP A 73 -30.49 -6.60 11.03
C ASP A 73 -30.22 -5.74 12.28
N GLY A 74 -29.59 -4.58 12.10
CA GLY A 74 -29.26 -3.62 13.17
C GLY A 74 -27.87 -3.80 13.78
N SER A 75 -27.15 -4.87 13.45
CA SER A 75 -25.79 -5.12 13.94
C SER A 75 -24.83 -4.00 13.53
N LEU A 76 -23.98 -3.55 14.45
CA LEU A 76 -22.95 -2.56 14.18
C LEU A 76 -21.93 -3.09 13.18
N TRP A 77 -21.75 -2.40 12.06
CA TRP A 77 -20.74 -2.69 11.07
C TRP A 77 -20.37 -1.41 10.28
N PRO A 78 -19.19 -0.82 10.49
CA PRO A 78 -18.89 0.51 9.97
C PRO A 78 -18.26 0.56 8.57
N MET A 79 -17.84 -0.58 8.00
CA MET A 79 -17.02 -0.62 6.79
C MET A 79 -17.67 -1.46 5.67
N PRO A 80 -17.86 -0.93 4.44
CA PRO A 80 -18.37 -1.75 3.33
C PRO A 80 -17.36 -2.82 2.93
N ILE A 81 -17.81 -4.09 2.95
CA ILE A 81 -17.03 -5.26 2.51
C ILE A 81 -17.75 -5.89 1.32
N THR A 82 -17.34 -5.49 0.12
CA THR A 82 -18.03 -5.83 -1.14
C THR A 82 -17.12 -6.60 -2.09
N LEU A 83 -17.70 -7.40 -2.98
CA LEU A 83 -16.98 -8.02 -4.09
C LEU A 83 -17.21 -7.20 -5.36
N ASP A 84 -16.24 -6.37 -5.70
CA ASP A 84 -16.24 -5.58 -6.93
C ASP A 84 -15.68 -6.37 -8.13
N VAL A 85 -16.41 -6.37 -9.25
CA VAL A 85 -16.04 -7.10 -10.47
C VAL A 85 -16.08 -6.20 -11.71
N SER A 86 -15.46 -6.66 -12.80
CA SER A 86 -15.54 -5.95 -14.07
C SER A 86 -16.96 -6.02 -14.66
N GLN A 87 -17.35 -5.01 -15.44
CA GLN A 87 -18.63 -5.02 -16.15
C GLN A 87 -18.78 -6.28 -17.01
N SER A 88 -17.73 -6.65 -17.75
CA SER A 88 -17.75 -7.81 -18.63
C SER A 88 -17.99 -9.13 -17.91
N PHE A 89 -17.54 -9.25 -16.65
CA PHE A 89 -17.81 -10.42 -15.83
C PHE A 89 -19.22 -10.35 -15.23
N ALA A 90 -19.62 -9.19 -14.70
CA ALA A 90 -20.97 -8.99 -14.18
C ALA A 90 -22.07 -9.28 -15.22
N ASP A 91 -21.83 -8.98 -16.49
CA ASP A 91 -22.77 -9.25 -17.59
C ASP A 91 -23.02 -10.75 -17.83
N THR A 92 -22.15 -11.63 -17.33
CA THR A 92 -22.32 -13.10 -17.46
C THR A 92 -22.97 -13.75 -16.25
N ILE A 93 -23.19 -13.00 -15.16
CA ILE A 93 -23.66 -13.51 -13.87
C ILE A 93 -25.06 -12.98 -13.58
N GLU A 94 -25.98 -13.83 -13.12
CA GLU A 94 -27.30 -13.42 -12.66
C GLU A 94 -27.50 -13.72 -11.16
N PRO A 95 -28.24 -12.89 -10.42
CA PRO A 95 -28.62 -13.21 -9.04
C PRO A 95 -29.27 -14.61 -8.94
N GLY A 96 -28.91 -15.35 -7.90
CA GLY A 96 -29.28 -16.76 -7.69
C GLY A 96 -28.27 -17.78 -8.24
N GLN A 97 -27.20 -17.32 -8.91
CA GLN A 97 -26.10 -18.18 -9.35
C GLN A 97 -24.97 -18.26 -8.33
N ASP A 98 -24.27 -19.39 -8.34
CA ASP A 98 -23.02 -19.57 -7.61
C ASP A 98 -21.82 -19.22 -8.49
N ILE A 99 -20.84 -18.52 -7.93
CA ILE A 99 -19.54 -18.28 -8.57
C ILE A 99 -18.40 -18.81 -7.69
N ALA A 100 -17.36 -19.32 -8.33
CA ALA A 100 -16.13 -19.73 -7.64
C ALA A 100 -15.19 -18.52 -7.46
N LEU A 101 -14.70 -18.32 -6.25
CA LEU A 101 -13.70 -17.30 -5.93
C LEU A 101 -12.32 -17.92 -5.86
N ARG A 102 -11.39 -17.42 -6.67
CA ARG A 102 -10.03 -17.96 -6.80
C ARG A 102 -8.97 -16.96 -6.37
N ASP A 103 -7.82 -17.46 -5.93
CA ASP A 103 -6.61 -16.64 -5.85
C ASP A 103 -5.95 -16.44 -7.22
N GLN A 104 -4.82 -15.73 -7.23
CA GLN A 104 -4.06 -15.42 -8.45
C GLN A 104 -3.39 -16.64 -9.09
N GLU A 105 -3.28 -17.76 -8.36
CA GLU A 105 -2.75 -19.03 -8.88
C GLU A 105 -3.87 -19.94 -9.42
N GLY A 106 -5.13 -19.48 -9.37
CA GLY A 106 -6.30 -20.23 -9.81
C GLY A 106 -6.84 -21.20 -8.75
N VAL A 107 -6.38 -21.08 -7.50
CA VAL A 107 -6.81 -21.94 -6.41
C VAL A 107 -8.19 -21.49 -5.92
N ILE A 108 -9.18 -22.37 -5.98
CA ILE A 108 -10.54 -22.09 -5.50
C ILE A 108 -10.54 -21.99 -3.97
N LEU A 109 -10.91 -20.83 -3.43
CA LEU A 109 -10.94 -20.56 -2.00
C LEU A 109 -12.35 -20.70 -1.42
N ALA A 110 -13.36 -20.25 -2.17
CA ALA A 110 -14.75 -20.21 -1.72
C ALA A 110 -15.74 -20.21 -2.89
N ILE A 111 -17.02 -20.41 -2.56
CA ILE A 111 -18.15 -20.15 -3.44
C ILE A 111 -18.92 -18.95 -2.89
N LEU A 112 -19.30 -18.01 -3.75
CA LEU A 112 -20.26 -16.96 -3.46
C LEU A 112 -21.59 -17.33 -4.10
N SER A 113 -22.65 -17.41 -3.30
CA SER A 113 -24.02 -17.51 -3.81
C SER A 113 -24.57 -16.10 -4.02
N VAL A 114 -24.60 -15.64 -5.26
CA VAL A 114 -24.90 -14.23 -5.60
C VAL A 114 -26.35 -13.91 -5.26
N SER A 115 -26.58 -13.00 -4.30
CA SER A 115 -27.91 -12.50 -3.95
C SER A 115 -28.37 -11.35 -4.83
N ASP A 116 -27.43 -10.51 -5.24
CA ASP A 116 -27.68 -9.24 -5.91
C ASP A 116 -26.44 -8.78 -6.71
N LYS A 117 -26.71 -7.93 -7.70
CA LYS A 117 -25.77 -7.38 -8.66
C LYS A 117 -26.16 -5.93 -8.93
N TRP A 118 -25.34 -4.97 -8.53
CA TRP A 118 -25.68 -3.54 -8.65
C TRP A 118 -24.46 -2.67 -8.93
N THR A 119 -24.71 -1.46 -9.41
CA THR A 119 -23.68 -0.44 -9.64
C THR A 119 -23.75 0.58 -8.50
N PRO A 120 -22.74 0.65 -7.61
CA PRO A 120 -22.76 1.58 -6.49
C PRO A 120 -22.51 3.03 -6.94
N ASP A 121 -23.07 3.98 -6.17
CA ASP A 121 -22.64 5.37 -6.21
C ASP A 121 -21.33 5.52 -5.40
N LYS A 122 -20.20 5.48 -6.12
CA LYS A 122 -18.86 5.58 -5.53
C LYS A 122 -18.58 6.95 -4.89
N ALA A 123 -19.18 8.02 -5.39
CA ALA A 123 -19.02 9.35 -4.77
C ALA A 123 -19.74 9.39 -3.42
N ARG A 124 -20.96 8.84 -3.34
CA ARG A 124 -21.67 8.68 -2.06
C ARG A 124 -20.89 7.83 -1.06
N GLU A 125 -20.30 6.72 -1.49
CA GLU A 125 -19.46 5.89 -0.61
C GLU A 125 -18.25 6.70 -0.11
N ALA A 126 -17.58 7.41 -1.02
CA ALA A 126 -16.40 8.20 -0.69
C ALA A 126 -16.69 9.25 0.39
N GLU A 127 -17.76 10.03 0.21
CA GLU A 127 -18.18 11.05 1.16
C GLU A 127 -18.61 10.44 2.50
N LYS A 128 -19.48 9.43 2.49
CA LYS A 128 -20.08 8.91 3.72
C LYS A 128 -19.15 8.01 4.52
N VAL A 129 -18.27 7.25 3.87
CA VAL A 129 -17.38 6.28 4.51
C VAL A 129 -16.00 6.87 4.79
N PHE A 130 -15.45 7.63 3.83
CA PHE A 130 -14.09 8.19 3.93
C PHE A 130 -14.08 9.69 4.27
N GLY A 131 -15.24 10.33 4.34
CA GLY A 131 -15.41 11.73 4.78
C GLY A 131 -15.37 12.76 3.65
N ALA A 132 -14.83 12.41 2.48
CA ALA A 132 -14.79 13.27 1.31
C ALA A 132 -14.54 12.46 0.03
N ASP A 133 -15.07 12.91 -1.11
CA ASP A 133 -14.69 12.40 -2.43
C ASP A 133 -13.39 13.05 -2.94
N ASP A 134 -12.30 12.86 -2.20
CA ASP A 134 -10.97 13.37 -2.53
C ASP A 134 -10.01 12.22 -2.86
N LEU A 135 -9.46 12.22 -4.08
CA LEU A 135 -8.48 11.23 -4.56
C LEU A 135 -7.15 11.24 -3.80
N ALA A 136 -6.87 12.24 -2.96
CA ALA A 136 -5.76 12.20 -2.02
C ALA A 136 -5.97 11.16 -0.91
N HIS A 137 -7.22 10.76 -0.63
CA HIS A 137 -7.52 9.68 0.30
C HIS A 137 -7.24 8.32 -0.36
N PRO A 138 -6.38 7.45 0.22
CA PRO A 138 -5.99 6.20 -0.41
C PRO A 138 -7.15 5.25 -0.78
N ALA A 139 -8.18 5.13 0.08
CA ALA A 139 -9.35 4.32 -0.25
C ALA A 139 -10.25 4.94 -1.33
N VAL A 140 -10.39 6.27 -1.39
CA VAL A 140 -11.17 6.96 -2.44
C VAL A 140 -10.46 6.80 -3.78
N ASN A 141 -9.13 6.96 -3.79
CA ASN A 141 -8.32 6.68 -4.97
C ASN A 141 -8.49 5.22 -5.44
N TYR A 142 -8.45 4.25 -4.53
CA TYR A 142 -8.71 2.86 -4.88
C TYR A 142 -10.13 2.67 -5.43
N LEU A 143 -11.13 3.24 -4.77
CA LEU A 143 -12.54 3.10 -5.12
C LEU A 143 -12.80 3.55 -6.56
N HIS A 144 -12.26 4.70 -6.97
CA HIS A 144 -12.45 5.24 -8.32
C HIS A 144 -11.52 4.63 -9.37
N ASN A 145 -10.25 4.35 -9.03
CA ASN A 145 -9.24 4.00 -10.02
C ASN A 145 -8.89 2.50 -10.09
N GLN A 146 -9.32 1.70 -9.11
CA GLN A 146 -8.99 0.27 -9.05
C GLN A 146 -10.22 -0.63 -8.89
N ALA A 147 -11.19 -0.24 -8.05
CA ALA A 147 -12.35 -1.08 -7.80
C ALA A 147 -13.23 -1.23 -9.06
N GLY A 148 -13.74 -2.43 -9.30
CA GLY A 148 -14.69 -2.75 -10.35
C GLY A 148 -15.95 -1.87 -10.30
N PRO A 149 -16.64 -1.67 -11.45
CA PRO A 149 -17.86 -0.85 -11.51
C PRO A 149 -19.11 -1.54 -10.94
N VAL A 150 -19.13 -2.87 -10.80
CA VAL A 150 -20.31 -3.62 -10.35
C VAL A 150 -19.97 -4.40 -9.09
N TYR A 151 -20.86 -4.37 -8.10
CA TYR A 151 -20.74 -5.13 -6.86
C TYR A 151 -21.65 -6.36 -6.90
N LEU A 152 -21.12 -7.48 -6.41
CA LEU A 152 -21.84 -8.73 -6.19
C LEU A 152 -21.92 -8.98 -4.68
N GLY A 153 -23.14 -9.16 -4.17
CA GLY A 153 -23.39 -9.47 -2.77
C GLY A 153 -23.81 -10.92 -2.60
N GLY A 154 -23.65 -11.45 -1.39
CA GLY A 154 -24.16 -12.77 -1.05
C GLY A 154 -23.34 -13.54 -0.02
N PRO A 155 -23.91 -14.63 0.52
CA PRO A 155 -23.22 -15.49 1.49
C PRO A 155 -22.07 -16.27 0.84
N ILE A 156 -21.04 -16.51 1.65
CA ILE A 156 -19.84 -17.25 1.28
C ILE A 156 -19.87 -18.65 1.89
N THR A 157 -19.54 -19.64 1.06
CA THR A 157 -19.18 -21.00 1.50
C THR A 157 -17.68 -21.18 1.36
N GLY A 158 -16.96 -21.20 2.49
CA GLY A 158 -15.50 -21.33 2.51
C GLY A 158 -15.05 -22.76 2.26
N ILE A 159 -14.22 -22.97 1.23
CA ILE A 159 -13.69 -24.30 0.86
C ILE A 159 -12.32 -24.51 1.49
N GLN A 160 -11.42 -23.53 1.37
CA GLN A 160 -10.07 -23.60 1.93
C GLN A 160 -9.50 -22.20 2.22
N GLN A 161 -8.54 -22.14 3.13
CA GLN A 161 -7.85 -20.90 3.51
C GLN A 161 -6.91 -20.42 2.38
N PRO A 162 -6.74 -19.09 2.21
CA PRO A 162 -5.63 -18.55 1.45
C PRO A 162 -4.30 -19.06 2.00
N VAL A 163 -3.38 -19.46 1.12
CA VAL A 163 -2.09 -19.99 1.55
C VAL A 163 -1.10 -18.85 1.79
N HIS A 164 -0.64 -18.72 3.04
CA HIS A 164 0.47 -17.85 3.39
C HIS A 164 1.74 -18.66 3.58
N TYR A 165 2.85 -18.29 2.92
CA TYR A 165 4.15 -18.96 3.08
C TYR A 165 5.06 -18.25 4.10
N ASP A 166 4.76 -16.99 4.40
CA ASP A 166 5.50 -16.15 5.31
C ASP A 166 4.94 -16.23 6.74
N TYR A 167 5.85 -16.29 7.71
CA TYR A 167 5.54 -16.15 9.14
C TYR A 167 4.36 -17.00 9.64
N ARG A 168 4.15 -18.21 9.12
CA ARG A 168 3.01 -19.08 9.48
C ARG A 168 2.79 -19.22 10.98
N GLY A 169 3.87 -19.39 11.75
CA GLY A 169 3.81 -19.50 13.22
C GLY A 169 3.44 -18.20 13.96
N ARG A 170 3.19 -17.11 13.24
CA ARG A 170 2.72 -15.82 13.76
C ARG A 170 1.36 -15.43 13.21
N ARG A 171 0.73 -16.22 12.34
CA ARG A 171 -0.60 -15.94 11.79
C ARG A 171 -1.60 -16.81 12.54
N ASP A 172 -2.40 -16.18 13.40
CA ASP A 172 -3.43 -16.88 14.16
C ASP A 172 -4.82 -16.40 13.71
N THR A 173 -5.70 -17.35 13.42
CA THR A 173 -7.14 -17.10 13.26
C THR A 173 -7.77 -16.63 14.58
N PRO A 174 -8.98 -16.05 14.55
CA PRO A 174 -9.71 -15.71 15.77
C PRO A 174 -9.83 -16.87 16.76
N ASN A 175 -10.13 -18.08 16.27
CA ASN A 175 -10.31 -19.26 17.11
C ASN A 175 -8.99 -19.83 17.65
N GLU A 176 -7.89 -19.72 16.89
CA GLU A 176 -6.54 -20.06 17.38
C GLU A 176 -6.09 -19.11 18.50
N LEU A 177 -6.30 -17.80 18.37
CA LEU A 177 -6.01 -16.84 19.45
C LEU A 177 -6.87 -17.10 20.69
N ARG A 178 -8.17 -17.34 20.53
CA ARG A 178 -9.05 -17.68 21.66
C ARG A 178 -8.61 -18.96 22.36
N ALA A 179 -8.20 -19.98 21.61
CA ALA A 179 -7.65 -21.21 22.15
C ALA A 179 -6.31 -20.97 22.87
N TYR A 180 -5.43 -20.15 22.29
CA TYR A 180 -4.17 -19.73 22.91
C TYR A 180 -4.40 -18.99 24.22
N PHE A 181 -5.28 -17.98 24.25
CA PHE A 181 -5.60 -17.24 25.48
C PHE A 181 -6.15 -18.16 26.57
N ARG A 182 -7.03 -19.11 26.20
CA ARG A 182 -7.54 -20.12 27.14
C ARG A 182 -6.43 -21.00 27.70
N LYS A 183 -5.51 -21.47 26.84
CA LYS A 183 -4.37 -22.30 27.22
C LYS A 183 -3.41 -21.55 28.15
N MET A 184 -3.17 -20.27 27.89
CA MET A 184 -2.29 -19.42 28.70
C MET A 184 -2.97 -18.86 29.96
N GLY A 185 -4.28 -19.08 30.12
CA GLY A 185 -5.07 -18.53 31.23
C GLY A 185 -5.32 -17.02 31.11
N TRP A 186 -5.12 -16.42 29.95
CA TRP A 186 -5.35 -15.01 29.68
C TRP A 186 -6.84 -14.71 29.63
N ARG A 187 -7.28 -13.71 30.41
CA ARG A 187 -8.69 -13.26 30.45
C ARG A 187 -8.85 -11.82 30.02
N ARG A 188 -7.91 -10.97 30.41
CA ARG A 188 -7.80 -9.58 29.97
C ARG A 188 -6.64 -9.51 28.98
N ILE A 189 -6.96 -9.08 27.77
CA ILE A 189 -6.05 -8.92 26.64
C ILE A 189 -6.27 -7.51 26.08
N VAL A 190 -5.20 -6.72 26.03
CA VAL A 190 -5.15 -5.44 25.33
C VAL A 190 -4.47 -5.64 23.98
N ALA A 191 -5.09 -5.22 22.89
CA ALA A 191 -4.50 -5.31 21.56
C ALA A 191 -3.95 -3.97 21.08
N PHE A 192 -2.79 -4.05 20.43
CA PHE A 192 -2.14 -2.93 19.75
C PHE A 192 -2.21 -3.12 18.24
N GLN A 193 -2.94 -2.23 17.56
CA GLN A 193 -2.96 -2.10 16.11
C GLN A 193 -1.72 -1.34 15.64
N THR A 194 -1.04 -1.85 14.61
CA THR A 194 -0.03 -1.06 13.90
C THR A 194 0.17 -1.53 12.45
N ARG A 195 0.50 -0.57 11.59
CA ARG A 195 1.01 -0.75 10.24
C ARG A 195 2.44 -0.20 10.07
N ASN A 196 3.05 0.25 11.17
CA ASN A 196 4.38 0.87 11.21
C ASN A 196 5.33 0.07 12.11
N PRO A 197 6.65 0.17 11.91
CA PRO A 197 7.65 -0.36 12.84
C PRO A 197 7.42 0.11 14.29
N LEU A 198 7.77 -0.76 15.25
CA LEU A 198 7.71 -0.42 16.66
C LEU A 198 8.99 0.30 17.10
N HIS A 199 8.84 1.53 17.58
CA HIS A 199 9.88 2.33 18.20
C HIS A 199 9.68 2.33 19.70
N ARG A 200 10.58 2.97 20.46
CA ARG A 200 10.52 2.95 21.93
C ARG A 200 9.24 3.55 22.48
N ALA A 201 8.77 4.66 21.89
CA ALA A 201 7.49 5.26 22.26
C ALA A 201 6.31 4.26 22.16
N HIS A 202 6.31 3.39 21.15
CA HIS A 202 5.27 2.36 20.98
C HIS A 202 5.39 1.25 22.03
N GLN A 203 6.61 0.88 22.43
CA GLN A 203 6.83 -0.08 23.51
C GLN A 203 6.30 0.47 24.84
N GLU A 204 6.72 1.68 25.22
CA GLU A 204 6.32 2.28 26.48
C GLU A 204 4.80 2.49 26.54
N LEU A 205 4.21 2.90 25.41
CA LEU A 205 2.76 2.95 25.23
C LEU A 205 2.10 1.62 25.57
N THR A 206 2.52 0.55 24.91
CA THR A 206 1.84 -0.74 25.03
C THR A 206 2.03 -1.35 26.42
N PHE A 207 3.15 -1.11 27.08
CA PHE A 207 3.35 -1.45 28.50
C PHE A 207 2.42 -0.68 29.42
N ARG A 208 2.29 0.64 29.23
CA ARG A 208 1.40 1.47 30.05
C ARG A 208 -0.05 1.01 29.89
N ALA A 209 -0.49 0.80 28.65
CA ALA A 209 -1.83 0.29 28.34
C ALA A 209 -2.10 -1.08 28.99
N ALA A 210 -1.15 -2.02 28.90
CA ALA A 210 -1.26 -3.32 29.55
C ALA A 210 -1.33 -3.22 31.09
N LYS A 211 -0.55 -2.31 31.68
CA LYS A 211 -0.53 -2.07 33.13
C LYS A 211 -1.83 -1.44 33.63
N GLU A 212 -2.32 -0.39 32.96
CA GLU A 212 -3.57 0.31 33.30
C GLU A 212 -4.77 -0.61 33.15
N ALA A 213 -4.84 -1.37 32.06
CA ALA A 213 -5.89 -2.36 31.81
C ALA A 213 -5.73 -3.66 32.63
N GLN A 214 -4.63 -3.81 33.40
CA GLN A 214 -4.27 -5.06 34.09
C GLN A 214 -4.41 -6.29 33.17
N ALA A 215 -3.91 -6.16 31.95
CA ALA A 215 -4.14 -7.07 30.83
C ALA A 215 -2.82 -7.59 30.25
N ASN A 216 -2.89 -8.74 29.57
CA ASN A 216 -1.79 -9.20 28.73
C ASN A 216 -1.81 -8.46 27.39
N LEU A 217 -0.65 -8.33 26.76
CA LEU A 217 -0.50 -7.58 25.52
C LEU A 217 -0.56 -8.51 24.30
N LEU A 218 -1.42 -8.16 23.34
CA LEU A 218 -1.40 -8.69 21.99
C LEU A 218 -0.87 -7.61 21.04
N ILE A 219 0.35 -7.78 20.53
CA ILE A 219 0.85 -6.97 19.43
C ILE A 219 0.25 -7.55 18.16
N HIS A 220 -0.69 -6.82 17.53
CA HIS A 220 -1.53 -7.35 16.46
C HIS A 220 -1.38 -6.56 15.15
N PRO A 221 -0.19 -6.53 14.53
CA PRO A 221 0.07 -5.70 13.35
C PRO A 221 -0.66 -6.21 12.11
N VAL A 222 -1.00 -5.27 11.23
CA VAL A 222 -1.56 -5.60 9.91
C VAL A 222 -0.45 -5.99 8.94
N VAL A 223 -0.63 -7.13 8.26
CA VAL A 223 0.28 -7.64 7.22
C VAL A 223 -0.37 -7.79 5.85
N GLY A 224 -1.66 -7.53 5.73
CA GLY A 224 -2.33 -7.35 4.44
C GLY A 224 -2.02 -5.96 3.84
N MET A 225 -3.00 -5.35 3.20
CA MET A 225 -2.83 -4.02 2.60
C MET A 225 -2.80 -2.91 3.67
N THR A 226 -1.85 -2.00 3.54
CA THR A 226 -1.68 -0.83 4.44
C THR A 226 -1.65 0.46 3.62
N LYS A 227 -1.18 1.58 4.18
CA LYS A 227 -1.14 2.85 3.45
C LYS A 227 -0.09 2.76 2.32
N PRO A 228 -0.40 3.22 1.09
CA PRO A 228 0.62 3.35 0.05
C PRO A 228 1.85 4.13 0.54
N GLY A 229 3.03 3.57 0.29
CA GLY A 229 4.32 4.13 0.73
C GLY A 229 4.77 3.71 2.13
N ASP A 230 3.96 2.97 2.89
CA ASP A 230 4.42 2.33 4.12
C ASP A 230 5.56 1.32 3.85
N ILE A 231 6.32 1.01 4.89
CA ILE A 231 7.36 -0.03 4.83
C ILE A 231 6.69 -1.39 4.59
N ASP A 232 7.28 -2.22 3.74
CA ASP A 232 6.77 -3.56 3.44
C ASP A 232 6.61 -4.41 4.71
N HIS A 233 5.65 -5.33 4.70
CA HIS A 233 5.31 -6.07 5.91
C HIS A 233 6.43 -7.01 6.35
N PHE A 234 7.26 -7.56 5.46
CA PHE A 234 8.39 -8.41 5.85
C PHE A 234 9.38 -7.63 6.71
N THR A 235 9.72 -6.42 6.30
CA THR A 235 10.58 -5.52 7.08
C THR A 235 9.94 -5.15 8.40
N ARG A 236 8.64 -4.84 8.41
CA ARG A 236 7.91 -4.53 9.65
C ARG A 236 7.87 -5.71 10.61
N VAL A 237 7.61 -6.93 10.12
CA VAL A 237 7.61 -8.15 10.93
C VAL A 237 8.99 -8.43 11.52
N ARG A 238 10.08 -8.29 10.75
CA ARG A 238 11.43 -8.38 11.31
C ARG A 238 11.68 -7.33 12.38
N CYS A 239 11.19 -6.10 12.21
CA CYS A 239 11.25 -5.08 13.25
C CYS A 239 10.47 -5.46 14.51
N TYR A 240 9.29 -6.08 14.36
CA TYR A 240 8.49 -6.56 15.51
C TYR A 240 9.21 -7.69 16.24
N GLU A 241 9.78 -8.66 15.53
CA GLU A 241 10.57 -9.74 16.11
C GLU A 241 11.82 -9.20 16.83
N ALA A 242 12.49 -8.21 16.25
CA ALA A 242 13.67 -7.56 16.83
C ALA A 242 13.40 -6.86 18.17
N VAL A 243 12.15 -6.44 18.44
CA VAL A 243 11.77 -5.83 19.73
C VAL A 243 11.07 -6.79 20.67
N LEU A 244 10.69 -7.99 20.22
CA LEU A 244 9.85 -8.89 21.01
C LEU A 244 10.56 -9.31 22.31
N ASP A 245 11.88 -9.51 22.29
CA ASP A 245 12.70 -9.82 23.47
C ASP A 245 12.81 -8.66 24.47
N LYS A 246 12.36 -7.45 24.08
CA LYS A 246 12.24 -6.31 24.98
C LYS A 246 10.92 -6.34 25.76
N TYR A 247 10.00 -7.27 25.46
CA TYR A 247 8.74 -7.48 26.18
C TYR A 247 8.81 -8.71 27.10
N PRO A 248 8.08 -8.74 28.24
CA PRO A 248 7.97 -9.94 29.05
C PRO A 248 7.24 -11.06 28.28
N SER A 249 7.94 -12.14 27.97
CA SER A 249 7.44 -13.25 27.15
C SER A 249 6.20 -13.96 27.72
N ALA A 250 6.01 -13.91 29.04
CA ALA A 250 4.86 -14.53 29.71
C ALA A 250 3.54 -13.76 29.52
N THR A 251 3.61 -12.47 29.17
CA THR A 251 2.45 -11.55 29.12
C THR A 251 2.34 -10.81 27.79
N THR A 252 3.07 -11.24 26.75
CA THR A 252 3.05 -10.61 25.43
C THR A 252 3.04 -11.66 24.33
N HIS A 253 2.14 -11.51 23.36
CA HIS A 253 2.05 -12.36 22.18
C HIS A 253 2.04 -11.49 20.92
N LEU A 254 2.70 -11.95 19.87
CA LEU A 254 2.72 -11.33 18.55
C LEU A 254 1.92 -12.21 17.60
N SER A 255 0.88 -11.65 17.01
CA SER A 255 0.05 -12.30 16.00
C SER A 255 -0.22 -11.36 14.82
N LEU A 256 -0.16 -11.84 13.59
CA LEU A 256 -0.25 -11.05 12.37
C LEU A 256 -1.69 -11.09 11.84
N LEU A 257 -2.25 -9.90 11.58
CA LEU A 257 -3.59 -9.75 11.04
C LEU A 257 -3.56 -9.52 9.52
N ASN A 258 -4.17 -10.40 8.73
CA ASN A 258 -4.28 -10.22 7.28
C ASN A 258 -5.43 -9.27 6.88
N LEU A 259 -5.42 -8.05 7.41
CA LEU A 259 -6.41 -7.02 7.09
C LEU A 259 -5.96 -6.17 5.90
N ALA A 260 -6.88 -5.83 5.01
CA ALA A 260 -6.70 -4.73 4.07
C ALA A 260 -7.26 -3.43 4.68
N MET A 261 -6.38 -2.57 5.18
CA MET A 261 -6.78 -1.28 5.74
C MET A 261 -7.35 -0.36 4.68
N ARG A 262 -8.34 0.47 5.06
CA ARG A 262 -8.94 1.50 4.18
C ARG A 262 -8.39 2.89 4.47
N MET A 263 -7.66 3.03 5.57
CA MET A 263 -7.25 4.33 6.11
C MET A 263 -8.46 5.24 6.40
N ALA A 264 -9.59 4.67 6.82
CA ALA A 264 -10.86 5.39 7.02
C ALA A 264 -11.04 5.92 8.46
N GLY A 265 -9.92 6.25 9.12
CA GLY A 265 -9.89 6.95 10.41
C GLY A 265 -10.91 6.43 11.42
N PRO A 266 -11.91 7.25 11.83
CA PRO A 266 -12.89 6.88 12.84
C PRO A 266 -13.69 5.61 12.54
N ARG A 267 -14.24 5.44 11.33
CA ARG A 267 -15.02 4.24 10.97
C ARG A 267 -14.15 2.98 11.06
N GLU A 268 -12.89 3.10 10.64
CA GLU A 268 -11.93 2.00 10.72
C GLU A 268 -11.46 1.72 12.15
N ALA A 269 -11.49 2.70 13.07
CA ALA A 269 -11.23 2.46 14.48
C ALA A 269 -12.31 1.57 15.11
N VAL A 270 -13.59 1.87 14.86
CA VAL A 270 -14.73 1.03 15.28
C VAL A 270 -14.60 -0.37 14.65
N TRP A 271 -14.27 -0.44 13.36
CA TRP A 271 -14.06 -1.72 12.66
C TRP A 271 -12.94 -2.55 13.29
N HIS A 272 -11.80 -1.93 13.60
CA HIS A 272 -10.70 -2.58 14.30
C HIS A 272 -11.13 -3.10 15.67
N GLY A 273 -11.99 -2.37 16.40
CA GLY A 273 -12.59 -2.83 17.64
C GLY A 273 -13.34 -4.14 17.45
N LEU A 274 -14.27 -4.19 16.49
CA LEU A 274 -15.05 -5.39 16.16
C LEU A 274 -14.17 -6.56 15.74
N ILE A 275 -13.19 -6.33 14.87
CA ILE A 275 -12.23 -7.37 14.46
C ILE A 275 -11.50 -7.92 15.70
N ARG A 276 -11.04 -7.05 16.60
CA ARG A 276 -10.30 -7.49 17.81
C ARG A 276 -11.21 -8.19 18.81
N ALA A 277 -12.45 -7.74 18.95
CA ALA A 277 -13.47 -8.44 19.70
C ALA A 277 -13.62 -9.88 19.18
N ASN A 278 -13.71 -10.06 17.86
CA ASN A 278 -13.76 -11.37 17.21
C ASN A 278 -12.53 -12.23 17.50
N HIS A 279 -11.33 -11.65 17.59
CA HIS A 279 -10.11 -12.37 17.99
C HIS A 279 -9.98 -12.60 19.52
N GLY A 280 -11.01 -12.29 20.32
CA GLY A 280 -11.06 -12.58 21.75
C GLY A 280 -10.39 -11.52 22.64
N VAL A 281 -10.09 -10.36 22.08
CA VAL A 281 -9.51 -9.21 22.79
C VAL A 281 -10.58 -8.55 23.67
N THR A 282 -10.15 -7.96 24.77
CA THR A 282 -11.04 -7.28 25.75
C THR A 282 -10.81 -5.78 25.84
N HIS A 283 -9.60 -5.32 25.50
CA HIS A 283 -9.24 -3.90 25.50
C HIS A 283 -8.53 -3.56 24.19
N PHE A 284 -8.74 -2.38 23.64
CA PHE A 284 -8.11 -1.98 22.38
C PHE A 284 -7.52 -0.58 22.47
N ILE A 285 -6.24 -0.46 22.09
CA ILE A 285 -5.56 0.83 22.08
C ILE A 285 -6.02 1.61 20.86
N VAL A 286 -6.56 2.81 21.08
CA VAL A 286 -6.91 3.75 20.01
C VAL A 286 -6.04 5.00 20.13
N GLY A 287 -5.20 5.18 19.12
CA GLY A 287 -4.19 6.24 19.04
C GLY A 287 -4.72 7.62 18.66
N ARG A 288 -3.80 8.60 18.66
CA ARG A 288 -3.97 9.84 17.89
C ARG A 288 -3.95 9.49 16.40
N ASP A 289 -4.87 10.06 15.62
CA ASP A 289 -4.95 9.86 14.16
C ASP A 289 -5.03 8.37 13.78
N HIS A 290 -5.78 7.59 14.57
CA HIS A 290 -5.87 6.14 14.41
C HIS A 290 -6.45 5.79 13.04
N ALA A 291 -5.71 4.99 12.26
CA ALA A 291 -6.05 4.65 10.88
C ALA A 291 -6.27 5.86 9.96
N GLY A 292 -5.70 7.03 10.27
CA GLY A 292 -5.77 8.20 9.41
C GLY A 292 -4.79 8.16 8.23
N PRO A 293 -5.17 8.70 7.06
CA PRO A 293 -4.33 8.80 5.88
C PRO A 293 -3.45 10.06 5.89
N GLY A 294 -3.64 10.98 6.84
CA GLY A 294 -2.96 12.28 6.90
C GLY A 294 -3.77 13.35 6.18
N LYS A 295 -3.15 14.04 5.21
CA LYS A 295 -3.69 15.27 4.63
C LYS A 295 -4.39 15.09 3.29
N ASN A 296 -5.42 15.89 3.07
CA ASN A 296 -6.21 16.01 1.84
C ASN A 296 -5.50 16.89 0.79
N SER A 297 -6.14 17.05 -0.37
CA SER A 297 -5.63 17.87 -1.50
C SER A 297 -5.45 19.36 -1.16
N ALA A 298 -6.17 19.87 -0.16
CA ALA A 298 -6.03 21.24 0.36
C ALA A 298 -4.92 21.39 1.44
N GLY A 299 -4.28 20.29 1.86
CA GLY A 299 -3.24 20.28 2.89
C GLY A 299 -3.75 20.22 4.33
N GLU A 300 -5.04 19.96 4.52
CA GLU A 300 -5.74 19.79 5.80
C GLU A 300 -5.81 18.31 6.18
N ASP A 301 -5.84 17.97 7.47
CA ASP A 301 -5.96 16.56 7.89
C ASP A 301 -7.36 16.02 7.54
N PHE A 302 -7.45 14.80 7.01
CA PHE A 302 -8.73 14.16 6.65
C PHE A 302 -9.64 13.93 7.85
N TYR A 303 -9.03 13.65 9.00
CA TYR A 303 -9.73 13.43 10.27
C TYR A 303 -9.00 14.23 11.36
N GLY A 304 -9.75 14.70 12.35
CA GLY A 304 -9.19 15.29 13.54
C GLY A 304 -8.36 14.25 14.33
N PRO A 305 -7.40 14.72 15.14
CA PRO A 305 -6.44 13.86 15.83
C PRO A 305 -7.07 12.86 16.81
N TYR A 306 -8.30 13.09 17.27
CA TYR A 306 -8.99 12.24 18.26
C TYR A 306 -10.37 11.77 17.83
N ASP A 307 -10.82 12.10 16.61
CA ASP A 307 -12.15 11.72 16.08
C ASP A 307 -12.37 10.21 16.16
N ALA A 308 -11.31 9.43 15.97
CA ALA A 308 -11.35 7.98 16.10
C ALA A 308 -11.61 7.49 17.53
N GLN A 309 -11.09 8.19 18.54
CA GLN A 309 -11.39 7.87 19.95
C GLN A 309 -12.83 8.24 20.30
N ASP A 310 -13.30 9.37 19.79
CA ASP A 310 -14.65 9.86 20.06
C ASP A 310 -15.71 8.93 19.45
N LEU A 311 -15.54 8.53 18.18
CA LEU A 311 -16.46 7.58 17.56
C LEU A 311 -16.36 6.18 18.18
N PHE A 312 -15.16 5.71 18.54
CA PHE A 312 -15.03 4.42 19.22
C PHE A 312 -15.77 4.42 20.56
N ARG A 313 -15.67 5.50 21.34
CA ARG A 313 -16.34 5.65 22.64
C ARG A 313 -17.86 5.61 22.51
N GLU A 314 -18.42 6.14 21.43
CA GLU A 314 -19.86 6.07 21.14
C GLU A 314 -20.37 4.62 21.02
N TYR A 315 -19.57 3.75 20.39
CA TYR A 315 -19.94 2.36 20.11
C TYR A 315 -19.29 1.33 21.04
N GLU A 316 -18.49 1.76 22.02
CA GLU A 316 -17.67 0.90 22.89
C GLU A 316 -18.48 -0.26 23.51
N SER A 317 -19.68 0.03 24.00
CA SER A 317 -20.56 -0.98 24.61
C SER A 317 -21.09 -2.00 23.61
N GLU A 318 -21.38 -1.59 22.37
CA GLU A 318 -21.84 -2.50 21.30
C GLU A 318 -20.70 -3.36 20.76
N ILE A 319 -19.48 -2.81 20.68
CA ILE A 319 -18.27 -3.56 20.30
C ILE A 319 -17.93 -4.63 21.35
N GLY A 320 -18.17 -4.32 22.63
CA GLY A 320 -17.83 -5.22 23.74
C GLY A 320 -16.33 -5.26 24.07
N VAL A 321 -15.60 -4.20 23.72
CA VAL A 321 -14.16 -4.04 23.95
C VAL A 321 -13.90 -2.66 24.55
N GLU A 322 -13.21 -2.63 25.69
CA GLU A 322 -12.87 -1.37 26.37
C GLU A 322 -11.75 -0.63 25.62
N MET A 323 -11.98 0.62 25.28
CA MET A 323 -10.96 1.47 24.67
C MET A 323 -9.91 1.85 25.71
N VAL A 324 -8.64 1.69 25.35
CA VAL A 324 -7.53 2.30 26.07
C VAL A 324 -7.09 3.52 25.25
N PRO A 325 -7.58 4.73 25.57
CA PRO A 325 -7.23 5.93 24.82
C PRO A 325 -5.76 6.24 25.02
N PHE A 326 -5.06 6.48 23.93
CA PHE A 326 -3.65 6.83 23.99
C PHE A 326 -3.45 8.34 23.91
N LYS A 327 -2.55 8.83 24.77
CA LYS A 327 -2.00 10.19 24.74
C LYS A 327 -0.62 10.17 24.11
N HIS A 328 -0.33 11.14 23.25
CA HIS A 328 0.96 11.24 22.56
C HIS A 328 2.16 11.20 23.54
N MET A 329 3.04 10.20 23.40
CA MET A 329 4.22 10.05 24.27
C MET A 329 5.43 10.79 23.71
N VAL A 330 6.18 11.41 24.61
CA VAL A 330 7.40 12.15 24.28
C VAL A 330 8.55 11.72 25.18
N TYR A 331 9.78 11.85 24.68
CA TYR A 331 10.97 11.54 25.46
C TYR A 331 11.43 12.78 26.24
N VAL A 332 11.55 12.66 27.56
CA VAL A 332 12.02 13.73 28.45
C VAL A 332 13.49 13.51 28.74
N GLN A 333 14.34 14.39 28.21
CA GLN A 333 15.80 14.19 28.18
C GLN A 333 16.40 14.10 29.58
N GLU A 334 16.00 14.99 30.50
CA GLU A 334 16.57 15.09 31.85
C GLU A 334 16.30 13.83 32.69
N ARG A 335 15.18 13.16 32.42
CA ARG A 335 14.75 11.96 33.16
C ARG A 335 15.05 10.66 32.43
N ALA A 336 15.47 10.75 31.17
CA ALA A 336 15.70 9.62 30.28
C ALA A 336 14.49 8.65 30.19
N GLU A 337 13.27 9.18 30.25
CA GLU A 337 12.03 8.39 30.28
C GLU A 337 10.98 8.95 29.31
N TYR A 338 10.00 8.12 28.96
CA TYR A 338 8.86 8.50 28.14
C TYR A 338 7.66 8.91 29.00
N GLN A 339 7.05 10.04 28.67
CA GLN A 339 5.87 10.58 29.38
C GLN A 339 4.79 11.03 28.39
N PRO A 340 3.51 11.02 28.78
CA PRO A 340 2.47 11.69 28.01
C PRO A 340 2.77 13.17 27.86
N ALA A 341 2.57 13.70 26.67
CA ALA A 341 2.88 15.10 26.34
C ALA A 341 2.17 16.12 27.25
N ASP A 342 1.00 15.77 27.80
CA ASP A 342 0.20 16.60 28.71
C ASP A 342 0.59 16.45 30.20
N GLU A 343 1.44 15.48 30.54
CA GLU A 343 1.97 15.25 31.90
C GLU A 343 3.40 15.79 32.07
N VAL A 344 4.03 16.27 30.99
CA VAL A 344 5.41 16.78 30.99
C VAL A 344 5.49 18.17 31.62
N ALA A 345 6.46 18.38 32.52
CA ALA A 345 6.73 19.68 33.12
C ALA A 345 7.15 20.72 32.06
N GLN A 346 6.70 21.96 32.20
CA GLN A 346 6.90 23.01 31.18
C GLN A 346 8.38 23.38 30.93
N ASP A 347 9.25 23.09 31.90
CA ASP A 347 10.69 23.35 31.86
C ASP A 347 11.52 22.15 31.36
N ALA A 348 10.88 21.02 31.07
CA ALA A 348 11.58 19.80 30.64
C ALA A 348 11.90 19.82 29.13
N THR A 349 13.06 19.27 28.76
CA THR A 349 13.48 19.16 27.36
C THR A 349 12.81 17.95 26.71
N VAL A 350 11.86 18.24 25.82
CA VAL A 350 11.15 17.23 25.05
C VAL A 350 11.88 16.94 23.74
N LEU A 351 12.26 15.69 23.52
CA LEU A 351 12.80 15.21 22.25
C LEU A 351 11.75 14.38 21.51
N ASN A 352 11.60 14.66 20.20
CA ASN A 352 10.73 13.91 19.31
C ASN A 352 11.35 13.87 17.90
N ILE A 353 11.15 12.76 17.19
CA ILE A 353 11.50 12.62 15.77
C ILE A 353 10.21 12.32 15.01
N SER A 354 9.84 13.21 14.10
CA SER A 354 8.70 12.99 13.21
C SER A 354 8.99 11.87 12.21
N GLY A 355 7.94 11.27 11.66
CA GLY A 355 8.10 10.28 10.58
C GLY A 355 8.81 10.84 9.33
N THR A 356 8.73 12.16 9.10
CA THR A 356 9.48 12.84 8.02
C THR A 356 10.96 12.91 8.35
N GLU A 357 11.33 13.26 9.58
CA GLU A 357 12.73 13.30 10.02
C GLU A 357 13.35 11.90 10.08
N LEU A 358 12.61 10.88 10.53
CA LEU A 358 13.07 9.49 10.49
C LEU A 358 13.39 9.06 9.05
N ARG A 359 12.50 9.35 8.10
CA ARG A 359 12.73 9.05 6.68
C ARG A 359 13.97 9.78 6.15
N ARG A 360 14.16 11.05 6.51
CA ARG A 360 15.35 11.82 6.14
C ARG A 360 16.62 11.17 6.66
N ARG A 361 16.67 10.82 7.95
CA ARG A 361 17.84 10.14 8.56
C ARG A 361 18.15 8.78 7.95
N LEU A 362 17.11 8.00 7.60
CA LEU A 362 17.30 6.74 6.87
C LEU A 362 17.89 6.99 5.47
N GLN A 363 17.32 7.94 4.72
CA GLN A 363 17.74 8.29 3.37
C GLN A 363 19.16 8.86 3.29
N GLU A 364 19.53 9.73 4.23
CA GLU A 364 20.85 10.36 4.28
C GLU A 364 21.90 9.47 5.00
N GLY A 365 21.48 8.39 5.63
CA GLY A 365 22.38 7.54 6.43
C GLY A 365 22.81 8.17 7.75
N LEU A 366 22.12 9.21 8.22
CA LEU A 366 22.38 9.85 9.51
C LEU A 366 22.02 8.93 10.67
N GLU A 367 22.71 9.08 11.79
CA GLU A 367 22.42 8.36 13.03
C GLU A 367 20.97 8.54 13.46
N ILE A 368 20.32 7.44 13.88
CA ILE A 368 18.99 7.48 14.49
C ILE A 368 19.22 7.27 15.99
N PRO A 369 18.88 8.25 16.85
CA PRO A 369 19.20 8.17 18.26
C PRO A 369 18.58 6.95 18.93
N GLU A 370 19.35 6.30 19.81
CA GLU A 370 18.86 5.13 20.52
C GLU A 370 17.67 5.45 21.41
N TRP A 371 17.54 6.67 21.94
CA TRP A 371 16.36 7.07 22.70
C TRP A 371 15.09 7.04 21.86
N PHE A 372 15.15 7.15 20.52
CA PHE A 372 13.99 7.09 19.64
C PHE A 372 13.61 5.66 19.26
N SER A 373 14.59 4.85 18.81
CA SER A 373 14.35 3.50 18.32
C SER A 373 15.45 2.54 18.74
N PHE A 374 15.10 1.27 18.90
CA PHE A 374 16.08 0.22 19.20
C PHE A 374 17.09 0.05 18.06
N PRO A 375 18.39 -0.17 18.35
CA PRO A 375 19.41 -0.42 17.34
C PRO A 375 19.07 -1.58 16.40
N GLU A 376 18.44 -2.64 16.91
CA GLU A 376 18.03 -3.81 16.15
C GLU A 376 16.94 -3.46 15.13
N VAL A 377 15.97 -2.62 15.52
CA VAL A 377 14.94 -2.08 14.60
C VAL A 377 15.57 -1.20 13.53
N VAL A 378 16.47 -0.29 13.93
CA VAL A 378 17.16 0.59 12.97
C VAL A 378 17.97 -0.23 11.96
N THR A 379 18.58 -1.33 12.39
CA THR A 379 19.32 -2.26 11.53
C THR A 379 18.40 -2.88 10.48
N GLU A 380 17.24 -3.43 10.89
CA GLU A 380 16.27 -4.00 9.96
C GLU A 380 15.69 -2.96 8.99
N LEU A 381 15.44 -1.73 9.46
CA LEU A 381 15.01 -0.64 8.59
C LEU A 381 16.05 -0.28 7.54
N ARG A 382 17.33 -0.17 7.93
CA ARG A 382 18.43 0.15 7.01
C ARG A 382 18.76 -0.99 6.04
N ARG A 383 18.45 -2.24 6.40
CA ARG A 383 18.62 -3.40 5.53
C ARG A 383 17.75 -3.28 4.28
N THR A 384 16.51 -2.82 4.45
CA THR A 384 15.55 -2.67 3.34
C THR A 384 15.64 -1.29 2.69
N LYS A 385 15.80 -0.23 3.49
CA LYS A 385 15.90 1.16 3.02
C LYS A 385 17.31 1.69 3.34
N PRO A 386 18.34 1.27 2.60
CA PRO A 386 19.70 1.79 2.80
C PRO A 386 19.76 3.28 2.44
N PRO A 387 20.84 4.00 2.75
CA PRO A 387 21.00 5.40 2.34
C PRO A 387 20.87 5.55 0.82
N ARG A 388 20.38 6.70 0.33
CA ARG A 388 20.13 6.98 -1.11
C ARG A 388 21.33 6.68 -2.00
N SER A 389 22.54 6.96 -1.52
CA SER A 389 23.80 6.67 -2.22
C SER A 389 24.04 5.17 -2.46
N LYS A 390 23.27 4.28 -1.82
CA LYS A 390 23.29 2.82 -1.96
C LYS A 390 21.97 2.26 -2.51
N GLN A 391 20.96 3.08 -2.74
CA GLN A 391 19.71 2.66 -3.36
C GLN A 391 19.85 2.62 -4.89
N GLY A 392 19.04 1.80 -5.55
CA GLY A 392 18.85 1.92 -6.99
C GLY A 392 18.01 3.16 -7.32
N PHE A 393 18.12 3.62 -8.57
CA PHE A 393 17.29 4.71 -9.07
C PHE A 393 17.12 4.61 -10.58
N THR A 394 16.08 5.27 -11.10
CA THR A 394 15.84 5.38 -12.54
C THR A 394 16.03 6.82 -13.01
N VAL A 395 16.81 7.00 -14.06
CA VAL A 395 16.87 8.24 -14.85
C VAL A 395 16.00 8.05 -16.08
N PHE A 396 14.90 8.77 -16.15
CA PHE A 396 13.90 8.62 -17.19
C PHE A 396 13.88 9.84 -18.11
N PHE A 397 14.53 9.72 -19.26
CA PHE A 397 14.52 10.75 -20.29
C PHE A 397 13.21 10.72 -21.08
N THR A 398 12.64 11.89 -21.35
CA THR A 398 11.49 12.09 -22.26
C THR A 398 11.72 13.31 -23.14
N GLY A 399 11.15 13.31 -24.34
CA GLY A 399 11.36 14.35 -25.35
C GLY A 399 11.11 13.83 -26.76
N LEU A 400 11.06 14.75 -27.73
CA LEU A 400 10.79 14.46 -29.14
C LEU A 400 11.83 13.51 -29.77
N SER A 401 11.46 12.81 -30.84
CA SER A 401 12.44 12.02 -31.62
C SER A 401 13.57 12.93 -32.10
N GLY A 402 14.83 12.48 -32.11
CA GLY A 402 15.95 13.36 -32.51
C GLY A 402 16.37 14.42 -31.49
N SER A 403 15.69 14.54 -30.34
CA SER A 403 16.01 15.55 -29.32
C SER A 403 17.34 15.38 -28.60
N GLY A 404 18.02 14.23 -28.75
CA GLY A 404 19.32 13.95 -28.11
C GLY A 404 19.27 13.01 -26.90
N LYS A 405 18.10 12.53 -26.48
CA LYS A 405 17.91 11.61 -25.32
C LYS A 405 18.90 10.46 -25.29
N SER A 406 18.93 9.61 -26.33
CA SER A 406 19.78 8.42 -26.35
C SER A 406 21.26 8.79 -26.29
N THR A 407 21.67 9.93 -26.86
CA THR A 407 23.06 10.40 -26.81
C THR A 407 23.45 10.82 -25.39
N ILE A 408 22.61 11.61 -24.71
CA ILE A 408 22.85 12.02 -23.31
C ILE A 408 22.80 10.80 -22.38
N ALA A 409 21.86 9.88 -22.59
CA ALA A 409 21.73 8.65 -21.82
C ALA A 409 22.98 7.76 -21.90
N ASN A 410 23.58 7.63 -23.09
CA ASN A 410 24.83 6.90 -23.27
C ASN A 410 26.02 7.59 -22.57
N ALA A 411 26.14 8.93 -22.71
CA ALA A 411 27.19 9.68 -22.03
C ALA A 411 27.07 9.59 -20.50
N LEU A 412 25.84 9.69 -19.97
CA LEU A 412 25.56 9.49 -18.55
C LEU A 412 25.88 8.07 -18.10
N MET A 413 25.53 7.05 -18.90
CA MET A 413 25.85 5.64 -18.60
C MET A 413 27.36 5.46 -18.41
N VAL A 414 28.19 6.01 -19.32
CA VAL A 414 29.65 5.94 -19.21
C VAL A 414 30.13 6.63 -17.92
N LYS A 415 29.70 7.86 -17.65
CA LYS A 415 30.06 8.59 -16.41
C LYS A 415 29.70 7.80 -15.15
N LEU A 416 28.51 7.20 -15.10
CA LEU A 416 28.07 6.39 -13.96
C LEU A 416 28.86 5.08 -13.83
N MET A 417 29.22 4.44 -14.94
CA MET A 417 30.08 3.24 -14.93
C MET A 417 31.50 3.58 -14.46
N GLU A 418 32.05 4.74 -14.85
CA GLU A 418 33.36 5.23 -14.41
C GLU A 418 33.38 5.51 -12.90
N MET A 419 32.30 6.08 -12.35
CA MET A 419 32.14 6.27 -10.90
C MET A 419 32.05 4.94 -10.13
N GLY A 420 31.48 3.91 -10.78
CA GLY A 420 31.30 2.59 -10.20
C GLY A 420 30.27 2.52 -9.06
N GLY A 421 30.28 1.41 -8.32
CA GLY A 421 29.47 1.20 -7.12
C GLY A 421 28.09 0.56 -7.33
N ARG A 422 27.43 0.75 -8.49
CA ARG A 422 26.16 0.09 -8.84
C ARG A 422 26.15 -0.35 -10.30
N PRO A 423 25.48 -1.48 -10.63
CA PRO A 423 25.28 -1.87 -12.02
C PRO A 423 24.38 -0.86 -12.73
N VAL A 424 24.75 -0.50 -13.96
CA VAL A 424 24.01 0.45 -14.79
C VAL A 424 23.39 -0.30 -15.97
N THR A 425 22.13 -0.06 -16.26
CA THR A 425 21.40 -0.69 -17.38
C THR A 425 20.72 0.37 -18.23
N LEU A 426 21.03 0.37 -19.53
CA LEU A 426 20.42 1.26 -20.51
C LEU A 426 19.22 0.59 -21.19
N LEU A 427 18.05 1.17 -20.98
CA LEU A 427 16.78 0.83 -21.61
C LEU A 427 16.45 1.88 -22.69
N ASP A 428 17.27 1.91 -23.74
CA ASP A 428 17.04 2.78 -24.90
C ASP A 428 15.88 2.25 -25.77
N GLY A 429 15.18 3.15 -26.45
CA GLY A 429 13.97 2.83 -27.22
C GLY A 429 14.19 1.75 -28.28
N ASP A 430 15.35 1.74 -28.95
CA ASP A 430 15.68 0.74 -29.96
C ASP A 430 15.99 -0.64 -29.32
N VAL A 431 16.69 -0.66 -28.18
CA VAL A 431 17.01 -1.89 -27.43
C VAL A 431 15.72 -2.50 -26.87
N VAL A 432 14.85 -1.70 -26.28
CA VAL A 432 13.57 -2.15 -25.74
C VAL A 432 12.68 -2.66 -26.87
N ARG A 433 12.54 -1.91 -27.97
CA ARG A 433 11.72 -2.37 -29.11
C ARG A 433 12.22 -3.69 -29.69
N LYS A 434 13.53 -3.90 -29.74
CA LYS A 434 14.09 -5.17 -30.24
C LYS A 434 13.82 -6.35 -29.30
N ASN A 435 13.92 -6.16 -27.99
CA ASN A 435 13.95 -7.28 -27.03
C ASN A 435 12.63 -7.50 -26.28
N LEU A 436 11.81 -6.45 -26.11
CA LEU A 436 10.65 -6.45 -25.23
C LEU A 436 9.36 -6.03 -25.92
N SER A 437 9.41 -5.51 -27.15
CA SER A 437 8.25 -4.85 -27.80
C SER A 437 8.31 -4.91 -29.32
N SER A 438 8.87 -5.99 -29.88
CA SER A 438 9.06 -6.14 -31.33
C SER A 438 7.73 -6.27 -32.09
N GLU A 439 6.68 -6.70 -31.40
CA GLU A 439 5.32 -6.84 -31.91
C GLU A 439 4.51 -5.55 -31.84
N LEU A 440 4.97 -4.54 -31.09
CA LEU A 440 4.23 -3.31 -30.87
C LEU A 440 4.45 -2.30 -32.01
N GLY A 441 3.32 -1.85 -32.59
CA GLY A 441 3.28 -0.81 -33.61
C GLY A 441 3.45 0.61 -33.06
N PHE A 442 2.77 1.57 -33.68
CA PHE A 442 2.87 2.99 -33.36
C PHE A 442 1.58 3.62 -32.85
N SER A 443 0.52 2.84 -32.60
CA SER A 443 -0.72 3.36 -32.01
C SER A 443 -0.49 3.90 -30.60
N LYS A 444 -1.41 4.72 -30.11
CA LYS A 444 -1.40 5.22 -28.73
C LYS A 444 -1.31 4.08 -27.71
N GLU A 445 -2.14 3.04 -27.85
CA GLU A 445 -2.19 1.90 -26.92
C GLU A 445 -0.86 1.14 -26.93
N HIS A 446 -0.28 0.90 -28.11
CA HIS A 446 1.02 0.23 -28.24
C HIS A 446 2.17 1.06 -27.64
N ARG A 447 2.11 2.39 -27.74
CA ARG A 447 3.09 3.27 -27.08
C ARG A 447 2.96 3.18 -25.58
N ASP A 448 1.75 3.31 -25.05
CA ASP A 448 1.49 3.24 -23.62
C ASP A 448 1.96 1.91 -23.04
N LEU A 449 1.65 0.79 -23.71
CA LEU A 449 2.13 -0.52 -23.31
C LEU A 449 3.66 -0.63 -23.34
N ASN A 450 4.32 -0.10 -24.39
CA ASN A 450 5.78 -0.08 -24.47
C ASN A 450 6.41 0.70 -23.31
N ILE A 451 5.86 1.87 -22.96
CA ILE A 451 6.37 2.66 -21.83
C ILE A 451 6.13 1.96 -20.50
N ARG A 452 4.97 1.35 -20.30
CA ARG A 452 4.69 0.54 -19.10
C ARG A 452 5.65 -0.64 -18.96
N ARG A 453 5.99 -1.33 -20.05
CA ARG A 453 7.00 -2.39 -20.06
C ARG A 453 8.38 -1.87 -19.66
N ILE A 454 8.80 -0.71 -20.18
CA ILE A 454 10.05 -0.06 -19.75
C ILE A 454 10.01 0.25 -18.26
N GLY A 455 8.91 0.83 -17.78
CA GLY A 455 8.71 1.16 -16.37
C GLY A 455 8.82 -0.06 -15.46
N TYR A 456 8.20 -1.17 -15.84
CA TYR A 456 8.28 -2.44 -15.10
C TYR A 456 9.72 -2.97 -15.02
N VAL A 457 10.46 -3.00 -16.12
CA VAL A 457 11.86 -3.46 -16.09
C VAL A 457 12.73 -2.51 -15.27
N ALA A 458 12.51 -1.20 -15.40
CA ALA A 458 13.24 -0.18 -14.65
C ALA A 458 12.96 -0.24 -13.14
N SER A 459 11.73 -0.56 -12.72
CA SER A 459 11.37 -0.72 -11.31
C SER A 459 12.06 -1.93 -10.69
N GLU A 460 12.13 -3.07 -11.38
CA GLU A 460 12.86 -4.25 -10.89
C GLU A 460 14.39 -4.02 -10.83
N ILE A 461 14.97 -3.27 -11.78
CA ILE A 461 16.39 -2.87 -11.70
C ILE A 461 16.62 -1.96 -10.49
N THR A 462 15.75 -0.96 -10.29
CA THR A 462 15.80 -0.02 -9.17
C THR A 462 15.71 -0.74 -7.83
N LYS A 463 14.75 -1.66 -7.69
CA LYS A 463 14.55 -2.53 -6.53
C LYS A 463 15.77 -3.35 -6.14
N ASN A 464 16.54 -3.79 -7.12
CA ASN A 464 17.76 -4.58 -6.90
C ASN A 464 19.03 -3.71 -6.75
N GLY A 465 18.88 -2.40 -6.49
CA GLY A 465 20.01 -1.50 -6.24
C GLY A 465 20.74 -1.03 -7.50
N GLY A 466 20.21 -1.34 -8.69
CA GLY A 466 20.78 -0.93 -9.97
C GLY A 466 20.36 0.49 -10.39
N ILE A 467 21.04 1.01 -11.40
CA ILE A 467 20.70 2.28 -12.06
C ILE A 467 20.07 1.96 -13.42
N ALA A 468 18.77 2.23 -13.57
CA ALA A 468 18.10 2.15 -14.85
C ALA A 468 18.17 3.50 -15.57
N ILE A 469 18.60 3.51 -16.82
CA ILE A 469 18.60 4.70 -17.68
C ILE A 469 17.64 4.44 -18.83
N CYS A 470 16.52 5.15 -18.86
CA CYS A 470 15.46 4.97 -19.86
C CYS A 470 15.45 6.15 -20.82
N ALA A 471 15.41 5.91 -22.14
CA ALA A 471 15.34 6.99 -23.14
C ALA A 471 14.16 6.91 -24.14
N PRO A 472 12.91 6.62 -23.69
CA PRO A 472 11.77 6.63 -24.59
C PRO A 472 11.31 8.05 -24.97
N ILE A 473 10.36 8.15 -25.91
CA ILE A 473 9.65 9.40 -26.17
C ILE A 473 8.70 9.72 -25.00
N ALA A 474 7.90 8.73 -24.57
CA ALA A 474 6.92 8.85 -23.47
C ALA A 474 6.03 10.11 -23.56
N PRO A 475 5.20 10.22 -24.61
CA PRO A 475 4.53 11.48 -24.94
C PRO A 475 3.41 11.89 -23.97
N TYR A 476 2.81 10.94 -23.23
CA TYR A 476 1.64 11.21 -22.40
C TYR A 476 2.00 11.28 -20.90
N THR A 477 1.46 12.29 -20.22
CA THR A 477 1.70 12.58 -18.80
C THR A 477 1.20 11.45 -17.91
N ALA A 478 0.00 10.91 -18.19
CA ALA A 478 -0.59 9.83 -17.41
C ALA A 478 0.32 8.58 -17.36
N THR A 479 0.92 8.23 -18.49
CA THR A 479 1.80 7.06 -18.59
C THR A 479 3.14 7.29 -17.88
N ARG A 480 3.72 8.50 -17.96
CA ARG A 480 4.92 8.84 -17.19
C ARG A 480 4.66 8.82 -15.69
N ARG A 481 3.50 9.32 -15.25
CA ARG A 481 3.07 9.28 -13.85
C ARG A 481 2.92 7.84 -13.34
N ALA A 482 2.28 6.96 -14.10
CA ALA A 482 2.16 5.55 -13.72
C ALA A 482 3.54 4.89 -13.54
N VAL A 483 4.48 5.13 -14.47
CA VAL A 483 5.85 4.61 -14.36
C VAL A 483 6.60 5.18 -13.14
N ARG A 484 6.42 6.48 -12.85
CA ARG A 484 6.96 7.11 -11.64
C ARG A 484 6.43 6.42 -10.39
N GLU A 485 5.12 6.24 -10.30
CA GLU A 485 4.46 5.58 -9.16
C GLU A 485 4.94 4.14 -8.95
N ASP A 486 5.19 3.39 -10.03
CA ASP A 486 5.74 2.02 -9.95
C ASP A 486 7.19 2.00 -9.42
N ILE A 487 8.02 2.96 -9.85
CA ILE A 487 9.46 3.01 -9.49
C ILE A 487 9.65 3.56 -8.08
N GLU A 488 8.89 4.58 -7.68
CA GLU A 488 9.00 5.24 -6.37
C GLU A 488 8.66 4.32 -5.18
N GLN A 489 8.05 3.15 -5.44
CA GLN A 489 7.90 2.09 -4.44
C GLN A 489 9.28 1.56 -3.97
N TYR A 490 10.26 1.54 -4.86
CA TYR A 490 11.54 0.85 -4.65
C TYR A 490 12.75 1.80 -4.56
N GLY A 491 12.73 2.93 -5.28
CA GLY A 491 13.85 3.88 -5.30
C GLY A 491 13.46 5.20 -5.95
N ALA A 492 14.45 6.04 -6.26
CA ALA A 492 14.15 7.36 -6.84
C ALA A 492 13.84 7.26 -8.34
N PHE A 493 12.83 8.03 -8.78
CA PHE A 493 12.58 8.31 -10.19
C PHE A 493 13.03 9.74 -10.51
N VAL A 494 13.81 9.91 -11.57
CA VAL A 494 14.36 11.20 -11.99
C VAL A 494 13.97 11.46 -13.44
N GLU A 495 12.94 12.27 -13.65
CA GLU A 495 12.44 12.65 -14.97
C GLU A 495 13.31 13.77 -15.57
N ILE A 496 13.92 13.47 -16.71
CA ILE A 496 14.73 14.42 -17.48
C ILE A 496 13.98 14.79 -18.75
N HIS A 497 13.46 16.01 -18.80
CA HIS A 497 12.82 16.54 -20.00
C HIS A 497 13.88 17.10 -20.95
N VAL A 498 14.09 16.42 -22.08
CA VAL A 498 14.97 16.89 -23.16
C VAL A 498 14.17 17.76 -24.11
N ALA A 499 14.12 19.05 -23.79
CA ALA A 499 13.22 20.07 -24.33
C ALA A 499 13.72 20.74 -25.61
N THR A 500 14.45 20.01 -26.45
CA THR A 500 14.91 20.48 -27.77
C THR A 500 13.71 20.81 -28.67
N SER A 501 13.74 21.91 -29.42
CA SER A 501 12.63 22.31 -30.28
C SER A 501 12.31 21.26 -31.34
N LEU A 502 11.06 21.28 -31.83
CA LEU A 502 10.62 20.42 -32.92
C LEU A 502 11.42 20.70 -34.19
N GLU A 503 11.68 21.98 -34.48
CA GLU A 503 12.45 22.44 -35.63
C GLU A 503 13.86 21.85 -35.62
N GLU A 504 14.55 21.90 -34.48
CA GLU A 504 15.88 21.32 -34.36
C GLU A 504 15.85 19.79 -34.40
N CYS A 505 14.84 19.15 -33.80
CA CYS A 505 14.63 17.71 -33.90
C CYS A 505 14.43 17.24 -35.35
N GLU A 506 13.64 17.97 -36.14
CA GLU A 506 13.44 17.74 -37.57
C GLU A 506 14.73 17.94 -38.36
N ARG A 507 15.49 19.00 -38.06
CA ARG A 507 16.79 19.26 -38.70
C ARG A 507 17.79 18.11 -38.44
N ARG A 508 17.69 17.46 -37.28
CA ARG A 508 18.53 16.33 -36.85
C ARG A 508 17.99 14.95 -37.25
N ASP A 509 16.95 14.86 -38.11
CA ASP A 509 16.24 13.61 -38.46
C ASP A 509 17.09 12.56 -39.20
N ARG A 510 18.02 11.91 -38.49
CA ARG A 510 18.91 10.88 -39.04
C ARG A 510 18.17 9.64 -39.54
N LYS A 511 16.97 9.36 -39.01
CA LYS A 511 16.18 8.16 -39.34
C LYS A 511 15.14 8.44 -40.44
N GLY A 512 15.01 9.68 -40.92
CA GLY A 512 14.02 10.10 -41.91
C GLY A 512 12.57 10.01 -41.41
N LEU A 513 12.36 9.88 -40.10
CA LEU A 513 11.06 9.65 -39.49
C LEU A 513 10.14 10.87 -39.61
N TYR A 514 10.69 12.06 -39.40
CA TYR A 514 9.95 13.32 -39.56
C TYR A 514 9.60 13.55 -41.02
N GLN A 515 10.54 13.29 -41.94
CA GLN A 515 10.26 13.39 -43.37
C GLN A 515 9.13 12.44 -43.80
N MET A 516 9.14 11.20 -43.31
CA MET A 516 8.07 10.22 -43.57
C MET A 516 6.73 10.62 -42.96
N ALA A 517 6.74 11.19 -41.74
CA ALA A 517 5.55 11.70 -41.08
C ALA A 517 4.94 12.88 -41.83
N ARG A 518 5.75 13.88 -42.23
CA ARG A 518 5.33 15.04 -43.05
C ARG A 518 4.79 14.61 -44.41
N ALA A 519 5.30 13.51 -44.97
CA ALA A 519 4.80 12.90 -46.21
C ALA A 519 3.55 12.00 -46.02
N GLY A 520 3.00 11.91 -44.81
CA GLY A 520 1.80 11.11 -44.50
C GLY A 520 2.02 9.59 -44.49
N LYS A 521 3.27 9.12 -44.55
CA LYS A 521 3.62 7.69 -44.52
C LYS A 521 3.57 7.09 -43.11
N ILE A 522 3.69 7.93 -42.08
CA ILE A 522 3.48 7.57 -40.68
C ILE A 522 2.30 8.38 -40.17
N LYS A 523 1.17 7.73 -39.91
CA LYS A 523 -0.11 8.40 -39.62
C LYS A 523 -0.10 9.13 -38.27
N GLU A 524 0.43 8.49 -37.23
CA GLU A 524 0.43 9.02 -35.86
C GLU A 524 1.89 9.21 -35.42
N PHE A 525 2.45 10.41 -35.62
CA PHE A 525 3.83 10.70 -35.25
C PHE A 525 3.88 11.82 -34.21
N THR A 526 4.60 11.56 -33.10
CA THR A 526 4.66 12.48 -31.96
C THR A 526 5.27 13.81 -32.36
N GLY A 527 4.61 14.91 -31.99
CA GLY A 527 5.03 16.27 -32.33
C GLY A 527 4.55 16.75 -33.72
N ILE A 528 3.90 15.88 -34.51
CA ILE A 528 3.34 16.23 -35.83
C ILE A 528 1.83 16.01 -35.84
N SER A 529 1.39 14.75 -35.71
CA SER A 529 -0.02 14.35 -35.74
C SER A 529 -0.51 13.74 -34.43
N ASP A 530 0.40 13.36 -33.53
CA ASP A 530 0.12 12.90 -32.16
C ASP A 530 0.80 13.87 -31.16
N PRO A 531 0.14 14.30 -30.07
CA PRO A 531 0.68 15.29 -29.16
C PRO A 531 1.91 14.80 -28.39
N TYR A 532 2.74 15.75 -27.95
CA TYR A 532 3.74 15.55 -26.91
C TYR A 532 3.36 16.42 -25.71
N GLU A 533 2.94 15.80 -24.62
CA GLU A 533 2.59 16.50 -23.39
C GLU A 533 3.88 16.73 -22.58
N ALA A 534 4.44 17.93 -22.72
CA ALA A 534 5.68 18.30 -22.03
C ALA A 534 5.54 18.16 -20.49
N PRO A 535 6.52 17.55 -19.81
CA PRO A 535 6.50 17.46 -18.35
C PRO A 535 6.47 18.84 -17.68
N THR A 536 5.55 19.04 -16.74
CA THR A 536 5.41 20.28 -15.96
C THR A 536 6.22 20.27 -14.66
N GLN A 537 6.61 19.08 -14.18
CA GLN A 537 7.29 18.87 -12.90
C GLN A 537 8.51 17.94 -13.03
N ALA A 538 9.22 17.99 -14.17
CA ALA A 538 10.44 17.20 -14.33
C ALA A 538 11.52 17.61 -13.32
N GLU A 539 12.28 16.65 -12.80
CA GLU A 539 13.40 16.92 -11.89
C GLU A 539 14.50 17.78 -12.55
N LEU A 540 14.67 17.66 -13.87
CA LEU A 540 15.56 18.50 -14.68
C LEU A 540 15.00 18.70 -16.09
N VAL A 541 15.10 19.93 -16.59
CA VAL A 541 14.86 20.25 -18.00
C VAL A 541 16.20 20.56 -18.66
N VAL A 542 16.48 19.92 -19.79
CA VAL A 542 17.70 20.08 -20.58
C VAL A 542 17.31 20.47 -22.00
N ASP A 543 17.79 21.63 -22.45
CA ASP A 543 17.77 22.00 -23.86
C ASP A 543 19.09 21.55 -24.51
N THR A 544 19.03 21.00 -25.72
CA THR A 544 20.23 20.54 -26.43
C THR A 544 20.59 21.41 -27.62
N GLU A 545 19.90 22.53 -27.82
CA GLU A 545 20.25 23.51 -28.85
C GLU A 545 21.54 24.22 -28.51
N ASN A 546 22.52 24.10 -29.40
CA ASN A 546 23.84 24.74 -29.28
C ASN A 546 24.63 24.35 -28.01
N LEU A 547 24.29 23.22 -27.38
CA LEU A 547 25.01 22.69 -26.22
C LEU A 547 25.67 21.35 -26.53
N ASP A 548 26.84 21.13 -25.93
CA ASP A 548 27.58 19.89 -26.04
C ASP A 548 26.93 18.79 -25.20
N VAL A 549 26.98 17.55 -25.71
CA VAL A 549 26.43 16.36 -25.02
C VAL A 549 27.04 16.19 -23.63
N ASP A 550 28.35 16.42 -23.50
CA ASP A 550 29.06 16.30 -22.22
C ASP A 550 28.56 17.31 -21.19
N TYR A 551 28.24 18.53 -21.62
CA TYR A 551 27.65 19.55 -20.76
C TYR A 551 26.26 19.11 -20.28
N CYS A 552 25.41 18.64 -21.19
CA CYS A 552 24.06 18.14 -20.86
C CYS A 552 24.13 16.93 -19.90
N ALA A 553 25.02 15.97 -20.15
CA ALA A 553 25.21 14.81 -19.28
C ALA A 553 25.75 15.23 -17.89
N GLN A 554 26.61 16.25 -17.83
CA GLN A 554 27.11 16.80 -16.58
C GLN A 554 26.00 17.46 -15.74
N GLN A 555 25.06 18.16 -16.37
CA GLN A 555 23.90 18.72 -15.67
C GLN A 555 23.04 17.63 -15.03
N VAL A 556 22.81 16.52 -15.75
CA VAL A 556 22.10 15.36 -15.19
C VAL A 556 22.87 14.80 -14.00
N LEU A 557 24.19 14.63 -14.11
CA LEU A 557 25.02 14.10 -13.03
C LEU A 557 24.98 14.99 -11.76
N LEU A 558 25.11 16.32 -11.92
CA LEU A 558 24.99 17.28 -10.82
C LEU A 558 23.61 17.25 -10.17
N LYS A 559 22.55 17.02 -10.96
CA LYS A 559 21.21 16.83 -10.41
C LYS A 559 21.14 15.58 -9.54
N LEU A 560 21.69 14.45 -10.01
CA LEU A 560 21.74 13.20 -9.24
C LEU A 560 22.53 13.37 -7.93
N GLU A 561 23.62 14.13 -7.96
CA GLU A 561 24.44 14.46 -6.78
C GLU A 561 23.65 15.30 -5.78
N SER A 562 22.97 16.37 -6.24
CA SER A 562 22.14 17.23 -5.38
C SER A 562 20.98 16.48 -4.70
N MET A 563 20.53 15.38 -5.29
CA MET A 563 19.49 14.51 -4.75
C MET A 563 20.04 13.42 -3.82
N GLY A 564 21.36 13.35 -3.63
CA GLY A 564 22.07 12.36 -2.82
C GLY A 564 22.07 10.95 -3.43
N LEU A 565 21.77 10.82 -4.73
CA LEU A 565 21.69 9.54 -5.41
C LEU A 565 23.07 9.02 -5.81
N VAL A 566 23.99 9.92 -6.15
CA VAL A 566 25.42 9.64 -6.34
C VAL A 566 26.21 10.41 -5.29
N LYS A 567 27.40 9.92 -4.94
CA LYS A 567 28.28 10.64 -4.02
C LYS A 567 28.90 11.84 -4.74
N ALA A 568 29.03 12.93 -4.00
CA ALA A 568 29.87 14.07 -4.33
C ALA A 568 31.36 13.66 -4.40
#